data_AF-A0AAW7NM92-F1
#
_entry.id   AF-A0AAW7NM92-F1
#
_cell.length_a   1.000
_cell.length_b   1.000
_cell.length_c   1.000
_cell.angle_alpha   90.00
_cell.angle_beta   90.00
_cell.angle_gamma   90.00
#
_symmetry.space_group_name_H-M   'P 1'
#
loop_
_entity.id
_entity.type
_entity.pdbx_description
1 polymer ?
#
loop_
_entity_poly.entity_id
_entity_poly.type
_entity_poly.pdbx_seq_one_letter_code
_entity_poly.pdbx_strand_id
1 'polypeptide(L)' 'MYKEYSNTKLKSAFEESGYTYEELALKVGISYSYCYRIINNDKYKKNIYYSLAAKIARVLKKDISDLFDEQVNFF' A
#
# COMPACT_ATOMS: atom_id res chain seq x y z
N MET A 1 -13.88 19.44 -9.57
CA MET A 1 -13.97 18.04 -10.03
C MET A 1 -12.83 17.29 -9.33
N TYR A 2 -13.14 16.51 -8.29
CA TYR A 2 -12.13 15.80 -7.51
C TYR A 2 -11.53 14.69 -8.37
N LYS A 3 -10.20 14.65 -8.44
CA LYS A 3 -9.43 13.61 -9.12
C LYS A 3 -9.93 12.25 -8.64
N GLU A 4 -10.49 11.42 -9.52
CA GLU A 4 -10.74 10.01 -9.23
C GLU A 4 -9.38 9.37 -8.92
N TYR A 5 -9.06 9.25 -7.64
CA TYR A 5 -7.94 8.44 -7.21
C TYR A 5 -8.29 7.00 -7.61
N SER A 6 -7.48 6.41 -8.49
CA SER A 6 -7.63 5.02 -8.88
C SER A 6 -7.82 4.17 -7.63
N ASN A 7 -8.97 3.51 -7.53
CA ASN A 7 -9.29 2.70 -6.36
C ASN A 7 -8.50 1.39 -6.49
N THR A 8 -7.25 1.40 -6.02
CA THR A 8 -6.42 0.20 -6.05
C THR A 8 -6.88 -0.81 -5.00
N LYS A 9 -6.65 -2.10 -5.27
CA LYS A 9 -6.85 -3.17 -4.27
C LYS A 9 -6.14 -2.87 -2.94
N LEU A 10 -4.97 -2.21 -2.98
CA LEU A 10 -4.24 -1.75 -1.81
C LEU A 10 -5.00 -0.67 -1.02
N LYS A 11 -5.55 0.33 -1.72
CA LYS A 11 -6.34 1.39 -1.10
C LYS A 11 -7.63 0.84 -0.50
N SER A 12 -8.34 -0.03 -1.21
CA SER A 12 -9.54 -0.69 -0.68
C SER A 12 -9.21 -1.54 0.56
N ALA A 13 -8.13 -2.32 0.53
CA ALA A 13 -7.70 -3.10 1.69
C ALA A 13 -7.29 -2.23 2.89
N PHE A 14 -6.70 -1.07 2.64
CA PHE A 14 -6.43 -0.08 3.68
C PHE A 14 -7.72 0.48 4.30
N GLU A 15 -8.69 0.87 3.48
CA GLU A 15 -9.99 1.38 3.94
C GLU A 15 -10.77 0.31 4.74
N GLU A 16 -10.78 -0.95 4.26
CA GLU A 16 -11.37 -2.10 4.96
C GLU A 16 -10.72 -2.40 6.31
N SER A 17 -9.42 -2.09 6.47
CA SER A 17 -8.69 -2.39 7.70
C SER A 17 -9.10 -1.51 8.89
N GLY A 18 -9.72 -0.35 8.63
CA GLY A 18 -10.06 0.64 9.64
C GLY A 18 -8.85 1.39 10.22
N TYR A 19 -7.64 1.16 9.71
CA TYR A 19 -6.45 1.88 10.16
C TYR A 19 -6.41 3.31 9.63
N THR A 20 -5.88 4.19 10.46
CA THR A 20 -5.34 5.47 10.00
C THR A 20 -4.01 5.25 9.29
N TYR A 21 -3.59 6.24 8.48
CA TYR A 21 -2.27 6.21 7.84
C TYR A 21 -1.13 6.17 8.87
N GLU A 22 -1.30 6.80 10.03
CA GLU A 22 -0.31 6.81 11.10
C GLU A 22 -0.16 5.42 11.73
N GLU A 23 -1.27 4.74 12.03
CA GLU A 23 -1.25 3.39 12.58
C GLU A 23 -0.63 2.39 11.60
N LEU A 24 -0.99 2.47 10.32
CA LEU A 24 -0.39 1.62 9.29
C LEU A 24 1.12 1.90 9.17
N ALA A 25 1.52 3.17 9.13
CA ALA A 25 2.92 3.58 9.04
C ALA A 25 3.75 3.04 10.23
N LEU A 26 3.22 3.14 11.45
CA LEU A 26 3.84 2.62 12.67
C LEU A 26 3.98 1.10 12.63
N LYS A 27 2.93 0.37 12.23
CA LYS A 27 2.96 -1.11 12.13
C LYS A 27 3.93 -1.61 11.06
N VAL A 28 4.07 -0.87 9.97
CA VAL A 28 4.97 -1.23 8.86
C VAL A 28 6.41 -0.77 9.12
N GLY A 29 6.60 0.27 9.93
CA GLY A 29 7.90 0.88 10.23
C GLY A 29 8.37 1.86 9.17
N ILE A 30 7.46 2.69 8.65
CA ILE A 30 7.74 3.75 7.66
C ILE A 30 7.20 5.10 8.12
N SER A 31 7.56 6.18 7.42
CA SER A 31 6.99 7.49 7.72
C SER A 31 5.54 7.62 7.24
N TYR A 32 4.76 8.45 7.94
CA TYR A 32 3.38 8.79 7.55
C TYR A 32 3.27 9.23 6.09
N SER A 33 4.14 10.16 5.66
CA SER A 33 4.12 10.71 4.30
C SER A 33 4.40 9.62 3.25
N TYR A 34 5.31 8.69 3.56
CA TYR A 34 5.61 7.59 2.66
C TYR A 34 4.45 6.59 2.59
N CYS A 35 3.84 6.26 3.73
CA CYS A 35 2.62 5.44 3.78
C CYS A 35 1.49 6.06 2.95
N TYR A 36 1.20 7.34 3.16
CA TYR A 36 0.17 8.06 2.40
C TYR A 36 0.42 8.00 0.89
N ARG A 37 1.68 8.18 0.46
CA ARG A 37 2.08 8.09 -0.96
C ARG A 37 1.91 6.68 -1.52
N ILE A 38 2.30 5.64 -0.79
CA ILE A 38 2.15 4.25 -1.24
C ILE A 38 0.67 3.90 -1.45
N ILE A 39 -0.20 4.29 -0.51
CA ILE A 39 -1.63 3.96 -0.57
C ILE A 39 -2.36 4.74 -1.68
N ASN A 40 -2.02 6.01 -1.89
CA ASN A 40 -2.79 6.89 -2.78
C ASN A 40 -2.16 7.11 -4.16
N ASN A 41 -1.01 6.52 -4.46
CA ASN A 41 -0.32 6.76 -5.72
C ASN A 41 0.34 5.50 -6.30
N ASP A 42 -0.24 5.04 -7.41
CA ASP A 42 0.16 3.83 -8.14
C ASP A 42 1.61 3.83 -8.59
N LYS A 43 2.20 5.01 -8.88
CA LYS A 43 3.63 5.10 -9.23
C LYS A 43 4.51 4.75 -8.03
N TYR A 44 4.12 5.13 -6.81
CA TYR A 44 4.89 4.74 -5.62
C TYR A 44 4.66 3.27 -5.28
N LYS A 45 3.43 2.78 -5.44
CA LYS A 45 3.10 1.36 -5.30
C LYS A 45 4.00 0.47 -6.15
N LYS A 46 4.39 0.87 -7.37
CA LYS A 46 5.27 0.08 -8.26
C LYS A 46 6.76 0.12 -7.94
N ASN A 47 7.19 1.06 -7.09
CA ASN A 47 8.60 1.34 -6.83
C ASN A 47 9.00 1.05 -5.37
N ILE A 48 8.21 0.27 -4.63
CA ILE A 48 8.59 -0.17 -3.28
C ILE A 48 9.28 -1.53 -3.32
N TYR A 49 10.23 -1.75 -2.43
CA TYR A 49 10.84 -3.06 -2.25
C TYR A 49 9.81 -4.12 -1.89
N TYR A 50 9.98 -5.35 -2.39
CA TYR A 50 9.14 -6.50 -2.06
C TYR A 50 9.00 -6.70 -0.54
N SER A 51 10.09 -6.49 0.22
CA SER A 51 10.07 -6.62 1.68
C SER A 51 9.10 -5.63 2.35
N LEU A 52 8.94 -4.43 1.79
CA LEU A 52 7.97 -3.44 2.26
C LEU A 52 6.55 -3.83 1.84
N ALA A 53 6.35 -4.25 0.59
CA ALA A 53 5.08 -4.76 0.10
C ALA A 53 4.58 -5.94 0.95
N ALA A 54 5.45 -6.90 1.28
CA ALA A 54 5.15 -8.06 2.12
C ALA A 54 4.78 -7.66 3.55
N LYS A 55 5.43 -6.64 4.13
CA LYS A 55 5.05 -6.11 5.45
C LYS A 55 3.65 -5.49 5.42
N ILE A 56 3.36 -4.68 4.40
CA ILE A 56 2.05 -4.04 4.24
C ILE A 56 0.95 -5.10 4.09
N ALA A 57 1.14 -6.09 3.21
CA ALA A 57 0.20 -7.18 3.00
C ALA A 57 -0.09 -7.97 4.29
N ARG A 58 0.96 -8.25 5.07
CA ARG A 58 0.83 -8.91 6.37
C ARG A 58 0.03 -8.10 7.38
N VAL A 59 0.27 -6.79 7.47
CA VAL A 59 -0.48 -5.91 8.38
C VAL A 59 -1.95 -5.81 7.97
N LEU A 60 -2.23 -5.77 6.67
CA LEU A 60 -3.58 -5.71 6.12
C LEU A 60 -4.27 -7.08 6.02
N LYS A 61 -3.58 -8.18 6.38
CA LYS A 61 -4.08 -9.56 6.30
C LYS A 61 -4.61 -9.93 4.91
N LYS A 62 -3.89 -9.52 3.87
CA LYS A 62 -4.19 -9.84 2.46
C LYS A 62 -2.97 -10.50 1.82
N ASP A 63 -3.18 -11.17 0.69
CA ASP A 63 -2.05 -11.68 -0.09
C ASP A 63 -1.29 -10.51 -0.74
N ILE A 64 0.02 -10.68 -0.89
CA ILE A 64 0.86 -9.67 -1.52
C ILE A 64 0.53 -9.52 -3.01
N SER A 65 0.19 -10.61 -3.73
CA SER A 65 -0.23 -10.52 -5.14
C SER A 65 -1.54 -9.77 -5.25
N ASP A 66 -2.50 -10.00 -4.34
CA ASP A 66 -3.77 -9.27 -4.33
C ASP A 66 -3.54 -7.76 -4.18
N LEU A 67 -2.59 -7.33 -3.35
CA LEU A 67 -2.36 -5.91 -3.15
C LEU A 67 -1.44 -5.30 -4.20
N PHE A 68 -0.45 -6.04 -4.69
CA PHE A 68 0.67 -5.55 -5.50
C PHE A 68 0.85 -6.27 -6.84
N ASP A 69 -0.21 -6.89 -7.38
CA ASP A 69 -0.35 -7.64 -8.67
C ASP A 69 0.38 -7.05 -9.91
N GLU A 70 0.90 -5.82 -9.83
CA GLU A 70 1.61 -5.11 -10.91
C GLU A 70 3.12 -4.92 -10.66
N GLN A 71 3.68 -5.40 -9.54
CA GLN A 71 5.13 -5.46 -9.34
C GLN A 71 5.65 -6.85 -9.70
N VAL A 72 5.84 -7.08 -11.00
CA VAL A 72 6.76 -8.14 -11.45
C VAL A 72 7.61 -7.59 -12.60
N ASN A 73 8.61 -6.80 -12.23
CA ASN A 73 9.93 -6.94 -12.85
C ASN A 73 10.90 -7.07 -11.68
N PHE A 74 11.12 -8.32 -11.26
CA PHE A 74 12.19 -8.68 -10.33
C PHE A 74 13.46 -8.93 -11.14
N PHE A 75 14.03 -7.86 -11.71
CA PHE A 75 15.34 -7.88 -12.34
C PHE A 75 16.14 -6.65 -11.87
#